data_AF-A0A1G3JKI1-F1
#
_entry.id   AF-A0A1G3JKI1-F1
#
_cell.length_a   1.000
_cell.length_b   1.000
_cell.length_c   1.000
_cell.angle_alpha   90.00
_cell.angle_beta   90.00
_cell.angle_gamma   90.00
#
_symmetry.space_group_name_H-M   'P 1'
#
loop_
_entity.id
_entity.type
_entity.pdbx_description
1 polymer ?
#
loop_
_entity_poly.entity_id
_entity_poly.type
_entity_poly.pdbx_seq_one_letter_code
_entity_poly.pdbx_strand_id
1 'polypeptide(L)' 'MATGLGLKVIAEGVETAKQEKALRDLGCNEAQGYLYGRPMPASQIADNYLHRCTFAQRASIV' A
#
# COMPACT_ATOMS: atom_id res chain seq x y z
N MET A 1 -5.02 -11.27 -17.12
CA MET A 1 -6.48 -11.44 -16.89
C MET A 1 -7.13 -10.12 -16.52
N ALA A 2 -6.86 -9.53 -15.35
CA ALA A 2 -7.51 -8.26 -14.93
C ALA A 2 -7.06 -7.00 -15.71
N THR A 3 -5.78 -6.93 -16.11
CA THR A 3 -5.24 -5.82 -16.92
C THR A 3 -5.94 -5.66 -18.27
N GLY A 4 -6.38 -6.77 -18.90
CA GLY A 4 -7.14 -6.73 -20.15
C GLY A 4 -8.58 -6.21 -20.00
N LEU A 5 -9.08 -6.13 -18.77
CA LEU A 5 -10.42 -5.62 -18.43
C LEU A 5 -10.38 -4.17 -17.91
N GLY A 6 -9.19 -3.55 -17.86
CA GLY A 6 -9.03 -2.19 -17.30
C GLY A 6 -9.32 -2.10 -15.80
N LEU A 7 -9.33 -3.23 -15.09
CA LEU A 7 -9.63 -3.28 -13.66
C LEU A 7 -8.35 -3.12 -12.83
N LYS A 8 -8.45 -2.37 -11.73
CA LYS A 8 -7.43 -2.34 -10.68
C LYS A 8 -7.49 -3.64 -9.88
N VAL A 9 -6.33 -4.16 -9.53
CA VAL A 9 -6.18 -5.35 -8.70
C VAL A 9 -5.26 -5.07 -7.52
N ILE A 10 -5.61 -5.66 -6.39
CA ILE A 10 -4.79 -5.68 -5.18
C ILE A 10 -4.48 -7.14 -4.84
N ALA A 11 -3.22 -7.42 -4.50
CA ALA A 11 -2.83 -8.72 -3.98
C ALA A 11 -2.93 -8.74 -2.44
N GLU A 12 -3.81 -9.58 -1.90
CA GLU A 12 -3.98 -9.74 -0.46
C GLU A 12 -3.16 -10.91 0.10
N GLY A 13 -2.71 -10.80 1.35
CA GLY A 13 -1.94 -11.84 2.04
C GLY A 13 -0.44 -11.83 1.73
N VAL A 14 0.15 -10.69 1.37
CA VAL A 14 1.60 -10.57 1.13
C VAL A 14 2.37 -10.49 2.45
N GLU A 15 3.19 -11.50 2.73
CA GLU A 15 3.92 -11.62 3.99
C GLU A 15 5.44 -11.49 3.83
N THR A 16 5.95 -11.63 2.61
CA THR A 16 7.40 -11.67 2.34
C THR A 16 7.80 -10.79 1.15
N ALA A 17 9.01 -10.22 1.17
CA ALA A 17 9.57 -9.45 0.06
C ALA A 17 9.67 -10.26 -1.24
N LYS A 18 9.84 -11.59 -1.14
CA LYS A 18 9.85 -12.49 -2.32
C LYS A 18 8.48 -12.55 -2.99
N GLN A 19 7.40 -12.62 -2.22
CA GLN A 19 6.03 -12.58 -2.75
C GLN A 19 5.73 -11.22 -3.39
N GLU A 20 6.10 -10.11 -2.72
CA GLU A 20 5.98 -8.76 -3.29
C GLU A 20 6.70 -8.67 -4.65
N LYS A 21 7.96 -9.11 -4.72
CA LYS A 21 8.73 -9.08 -5.96
C LYS A 21 8.02 -9.85 -7.09
N ALA A 22 7.55 -11.07 -6.80
CA ALA A 22 6.83 -11.87 -7.78
C ALA A 22 5.55 -11.18 -8.28
N LEU A 23 4.80 -10.51 -7.39
CA LEU A 23 3.60 -9.76 -7.75
C LEU A 23 3.92 -8.55 -8.62
N ARG A 24 4.99 -7.82 -8.32
CA ARG A 24 5.48 -6.70 -9.14
C ARG A 24 5.91 -7.17 -10.53
N ASP A 25 6.64 -8.28 -10.62
CA ASP A 25 7.06 -8.88 -11.89
C ASP A 25 5.85 -9.31 -12.75
N LEU A 26 4.73 -9.68 -12.11
CA LEU A 26 3.45 -9.98 -12.76
C LEU A 26 2.60 -8.73 -13.09
N GLY A 27 3.09 -7.53 -12.78
CA GLY A 27 2.40 -6.26 -13.01
C GLY A 27 1.32 -5.91 -11.98
N CYS A 28 1.28 -6.61 -10.83
CA CYS A 28 0.43 -6.25 -9.71
C CYS A 28 1.15 -5.25 -8.80
N ASN A 29 0.65 -4.01 -8.78
CA ASN A 29 1.33 -2.88 -8.14
C ASN A 29 0.74 -2.47 -6.79
N GLU A 30 -0.40 -3.05 -6.41
CA GLU A 30 -1.07 -2.80 -5.13
C GLU A 30 -1.09 -4.10 -4.32
N ALA A 31 -0.80 -4.02 -3.02
CA ALA A 31 -0.73 -5.19 -2.16
C ALA A 31 -1.12 -4.87 -0.71
N GLN A 32 -1.69 -5.86 -0.03
CA GLN A 32 -2.01 -5.86 1.39
C GLN A 32 -1.46 -7.14 2.02
N GLY A 33 -0.89 -7.03 3.22
CA GLY A 33 -0.51 -8.19 4.02
C GLY A 33 0.48 -7.84 5.13
N TYR A 34 0.88 -8.84 5.90
CA TYR A 34 1.72 -8.67 7.08
C TYR A 34 3.12 -8.13 6.79
N LEU A 35 3.57 -8.18 5.52
CA LEU A 35 4.78 -7.49 5.09
C LEU A 35 4.69 -5.98 5.33
N TYR A 36 3.51 -5.39 5.17
CA TYR A 36 3.26 -3.95 5.30
C TYR A 36 2.61 -3.59 6.64
N GLY A 37 1.74 -4.46 7.14
CA GLY A 37 0.99 -4.20 8.35
C GLY A 37 0.12 -5.34 8.80
N ARG A 38 -0.01 -5.48 10.11
CA ARG A 38 -1.01 -6.37 10.73
C ARG A 38 -2.28 -5.57 11.01
N PRO A 39 -3.46 -6.22 11.00
CA PRO A 39 -4.68 -5.64 11.52
C PRO A 39 -4.44 -5.04 12.91
N MET A 40 -4.92 -3.83 13.11
CA MET A 40 -4.74 -3.08 14.35
C MET A 40 -5.96 -2.22 14.63
N PRO A 41 -6.18 -1.81 15.88
CA PRO A 41 -7.20 -0.82 16.22
C PRO A 41 -7.00 0.48 15.41
N ALA A 42 -8.11 1.13 15.05
CA ALA A 42 -8.08 2.37 14.28
C ALA A 42 -7.24 3.47 14.93
N SER A 43 -7.22 3.54 16.28
CA SER A 43 -6.42 4.50 17.04
C SER A 43 -4.91 4.36 16.80
N GLN A 44 -4.44 3.20 16.35
CA GLN A 44 -3.02 2.93 16.10
C GLN A 44 -2.59 3.23 14.66
N ILE A 45 -3.53 3.53 13.75
CA ILE A 45 -3.19 3.78 12.34
C ILE A 45 -2.33 5.03 12.21
N ALA A 46 -2.67 6.10 12.94
CA ALA A 46 -1.94 7.36 12.87
C ALA A 46 -0.48 7.19 13.31
N ASP A 47 -0.27 6.50 14.42
CA ASP A 47 1.03 6.23 15.03
C ASP A 47 1.86 5.18 14.30
N ASN A 48 1.29 4.39 13.38
CA ASN A 48 2.05 3.39 12.63
C ASN A 48 2.25 3.79 11.16
N TYR A 49 1.35 4.61 10.59
CA TYR A 49 1.31 4.87 9.15
C TYR A 49 1.14 6.33 8.74
N LEU A 50 0.66 7.23 9.61
CA LEU A 50 0.36 8.63 9.23
C LEU A 50 1.43 9.65 9.65
N HIS A 51 2.66 9.22 9.93
CA HIS A 51 3.78 10.12 10.29
C HIS A 51 4.22 11.09 9.20
N ARG A 52 3.59 11.08 8.02
CA ARG A 52 3.95 11.91 6.86
C ARG A 52 2.96 13.04 6.57
N CYS A 53 2.28 13.54 7.59
CA CYS A 53 1.62 14.84 7.52
C CYS A 53 2.55 15.95 8.07
N THR A 54 3.62 16.29 7.35
CA THR A 54 4.22 17.61 7.51
C THR A 54 3.36 18.61 6.73
N PHE A 55 2.31 19.12 7.37
CA PHE A 55 1.48 20.24 6.87
C PHE A 55 2.31 21.54 6.64
N ALA A 56 3.63 21.50 6.82
CA ALA A 56 4.54 22.64 6.79
C ALA A 56 5.38 22.80 5.50
N GLN A 57 5.23 21.97 4.46
CA GLN A 57 5.99 22.14 3.22
C GLN A 57 5.13 22.02 1.95
N ARG A 58 4.24 23.00 1.77
CA ARG A 58 4.00 23.74 0.51
C ARG A 58 2.73 24.56 0.67
N ALA A 59 2.88 25.75 1.25
CA ALA A 59 2.12 26.88 0.78
C ALA A 59 2.45 27.04 -0.71
N SER A 60 1.55 26.61 -1.59
CA SER A 60 1.52 27.06 -2.97
C SER A 60 0.07 27.25 -3.34
N ILE A 61 -0.27 28.53 -3.45
CA ILE A 61 -1.29 29.10 -4.33
C ILE A 61 -1.54 28.15 -5.51
N VAL A 62 -2.66 27.43 -5.48
CA VAL A 62 -3.89 27.70 -6.24
C VAL A 62 -5.05 26.94 -5.61
#